data_AF-A0A954Z2B5-F1
#
_entry.id   AF-A0A954Z2B5-F1
#
_cell.length_a   1.000
_cell.length_b   1.000
_cell.length_c   1.000
_cell.angle_alpha   90.00
_cell.angle_beta   90.00
_cell.angle_gamma   90.00
#
_symmetry.space_group_name_H-M   'P 1'
#
loop_
_entity.id
_entity.type
_entity.pdbx_description
1 polymer ?
#
loop_
_entity_poly.entity_id
_entity_poly.type
_entity_poly.pdbx_seq_one_letter_code
_entity_poly.pdbx_strand_id
1 'polypeptide(L)'
;MSPDQELLLAAALLYLFECCIILHRRQLLFWSPGFSRFRIMHPENLPGSHAKAVFIAMPLPPLGEYLIAEPWPFALSPEGVASAPVQRIRRGVLGDVDYATFVPWSSVNDVRINGAVI
;
A
#
# COMPACT_ATOMS: atom_id res chain seq x y z
N MET A 1 -38.77 -10.51 -3.12
CA MET A 1 -37.82 -10.26 -2.02
C MET A 1 -38.54 -9.42 -0.98
N SER A 2 -38.28 -9.61 0.32
CA SER A 2 -38.85 -8.70 1.34
C SER A 2 -38.20 -7.31 1.19
N PRO A 3 -38.93 -6.19 1.40
CA PRO A 3 -38.35 -4.85 1.40
C PRO A 3 -37.09 -4.73 2.29
N ASP A 4 -37.07 -5.43 3.42
CA ASP A 4 -35.91 -5.44 4.33
C ASP A 4 -34.68 -6.11 3.71
N GLN A 5 -34.89 -7.15 2.90
CA GLN A 5 -33.82 -7.86 2.21
C GLN A 5 -33.22 -7.02 1.09
N GLU A 6 -34.04 -6.24 0.40
CA GLU A 6 -33.59 -5.29 -0.63
C GLU A 6 -32.73 -4.19 -0.03
N LEU A 7 -33.15 -3.65 1.12
CA LEU A 7 -32.41 -2.60 1.81
C LEU A 7 -31.09 -3.12 2.40
N LEU A 8 -31.08 -4.32 2.97
CA LEU A 8 -29.86 -4.98 3.45
C LEU A 8 -28.88 -5.26 2.30
N LEU A 9 -29.38 -5.72 1.16
CA LEU A 9 -28.56 -5.97 -0.03
C LEU A 9 -27.94 -4.67 -0.56
N ALA A 10 -28.74 -3.60 -0.65
CA ALA A 10 -28.26 -2.30 -1.08
C ALA A 10 -27.17 -1.76 -0.14
N ALA A 11 -27.37 -1.87 1.17
CA ALA A 11 -26.38 -1.47 2.17
C ALA A 11 -25.09 -2.30 2.06
N ALA A 12 -25.19 -3.63 1.89
CA ALA A 12 -24.04 -4.50 1.74
C ALA A 12 -23.23 -4.18 0.47
N LEU A 13 -23.90 -3.87 -0.65
CA LEU A 13 -23.23 -3.49 -1.89
C LEU A 13 -22.54 -2.12 -1.77
N LEU A 14 -23.20 -1.14 -1.16
CA LEU A 14 -22.61 0.18 -0.92
C LEU A 14 -21.38 0.07 -0.01
N TYR A 15 -21.46 -0.75 1.02
CA TYR A 15 -20.35 -1.03 1.91
C TYR A 15 -19.17 -1.72 1.19
N LEU A 16 -19.43 -2.75 0.38
CA LEU A 16 -18.37 -3.38 -0.43
C LEU A 16 -17.74 -2.40 -1.42
N PHE A 17 -18.53 -1.49 -1.97
CA PHE A 17 -18.06 -0.45 -2.87
C PHE A 17 -17.13 0.55 -2.17
N GLU A 18 -17.49 1.02 -0.97
CA GLU A 18 -16.63 1.91 -0.17
C GLU A 18 -15.28 1.28 0.18
N CYS A 19 -15.24 -0.05 0.23
CA CYS A 19 -14.03 -0.81 0.58
C CYS A 19 -13.17 -1.14 -0.65
N CYS A 20 -13.66 -0.84 -1.86
CA CYS A 20 -12.90 -0.99 -3.09
C CYS A 20 -11.97 0.20 -3.29
N ILE A 21 -10.68 -0.05 -3.14
CA ILE A 21 -9.62 0.94 -3.29
C ILE A 21 -8.96 0.77 -4.65
N ILE A 22 -8.90 1.86 -5.40
CA ILE A 22 -8.18 1.91 -6.67
C ILE A 22 -6.79 2.48 -6.43
N LEU A 23 -5.78 1.65 -6.65
CA LEU A 23 -4.37 2.00 -6.53
C LEU A 23 -3.78 2.31 -7.89
N HIS A 24 -2.99 3.38 -7.99
CA HIS A 24 -2.15 3.62 -9.16
C HIS A 24 -0.93 2.71 -9.13
N ARG A 25 -0.42 2.28 -10.29
CA ARG A 25 0.76 1.40 -10.38
C ARG A 25 2.03 1.98 -9.75
N ARG A 26 2.08 3.30 -9.58
CA ARG A 26 3.20 3.97 -8.91
C ARG A 26 3.08 3.92 -7.40
N GLN A 27 1.91 3.64 -6.83
CA GLN A 27 1.67 3.64 -5.39
C GLN A 27 2.11 2.32 -4.75
N LEU A 28 2.43 2.35 -3.46
CA LEU A 28 2.63 1.19 -2.60
C LEU A 28 1.47 1.12 -1.61
N LEU A 29 0.97 -0.09 -1.40
CA LEU A 29 0.00 -0.38 -0.36
C LEU A 29 0.72 -1.04 0.81
N PHE A 30 0.65 -0.44 1.99
CA PHE A 30 0.96 -1.13 3.24
C PHE A 30 -0.35 -1.62 3.82
N TRP A 31 -0.42 -2.88 4.20
CA TRP A 31 -1.63 -3.48 4.75
C TRP A 31 -1.31 -4.33 5.98
N SER A 32 -2.08 -4.15 7.05
CA SER A 32 -2.04 -4.95 8.26
C SER A 32 -3.35 -5.71 8.45
N PRO A 33 -3.36 -7.05 8.36
CA PRO A 33 -4.49 -7.85 8.80
C PRO A 33 -4.53 -7.92 10.33
N GLY A 34 -5.58 -7.36 10.95
CA GLY A 34 -5.88 -7.55 12.37
C GLY A 34 -4.77 -7.16 13.34
N PHE A 35 -4.32 -5.90 13.31
CA PHE A 35 -3.24 -5.36 14.15
C PHE A 35 -1.90 -6.11 14.06
N SER A 36 -1.68 -6.89 13.01
CA SER A 36 -0.41 -7.56 12.76
C SER A 36 0.63 -6.59 12.18
N ARG A 37 1.83 -7.09 11.85
CA ARG A 37 2.85 -6.28 11.16
C ARG A 37 2.35 -5.83 9.78
N PHE A 38 2.75 -4.63 9.37
CA PHE A 38 2.44 -4.15 8.03
C PHE A 38 3.15 -5.02 6.98
N ARG A 39 2.42 -5.36 5.92
CA ARG A 39 2.93 -6.05 4.75
C ARG A 39 2.89 -5.08 3.57
N ILE A 40 3.96 -5.08 2.78
CA ILE A 40 4.04 -4.28 1.57
C ILE A 40 3.40 -5.09 0.43
N MET A 41 2.40 -4.51 -0.21
CA MET A 41 1.78 -5.02 -1.43
C MET A 41 2.05 -4.06 -2.59
N HIS A 42 2.76 -4.58 -3.58
CA HIS A 42 2.94 -3.87 -4.85
C HIS A 42 1.68 -4.03 -5.71
N PRO A 43 1.22 -2.96 -6.38
CA PRO A 43 0.06 -3.02 -7.27
C PRO A 43 0.16 -4.14 -8.32
N GLU A 44 1.37 -4.50 -8.78
CA GLU A 44 1.64 -5.62 -9.72
C GLU A 44 1.09 -6.97 -9.28
N ASN A 45 0.99 -7.20 -7.97
CA ASN A 45 0.46 -8.43 -7.40
C ASN A 45 -1.06 -8.38 -7.16
N LEU A 46 -1.71 -7.26 -7.50
CA LEU A 46 -3.13 -7.03 -7.33
C LEU A 46 -3.88 -7.09 -8.67
N PRO A 47 -5.14 -7.56 -8.66
CA PRO A 47 -5.97 -7.59 -9.86
C PRO A 47 -6.20 -6.17 -10.40
N GLY A 48 -6.13 -6.00 -11.72
CA GLY A 48 -6.35 -4.70 -12.35
C GLY A 48 -5.78 -4.59 -13.75
N SER A 49 -5.64 -3.35 -14.22
CA SER A 49 -5.13 -3.00 -15.55
C SER A 49 -3.66 -2.60 -15.51
N HIS A 50 -3.08 -2.31 -16.68
CA HIS A 50 -1.72 -1.79 -16.79
C HIS A 50 -1.46 -0.46 -16.05
N ALA A 51 -2.49 0.29 -15.68
CA ALA A 51 -2.36 1.60 -15.03
C ALA A 51 -2.90 1.63 -13.59
N LYS A 52 -3.81 0.71 -13.25
CA LYS A 52 -4.52 0.70 -11.97
C LYS A 52 -4.63 -0.72 -11.42
N ALA A 53 -4.58 -0.86 -10.11
CA ALA A 53 -4.88 -2.08 -9.38
C ALA A 53 -6.07 -1.84 -8.44
N VAL A 54 -6.79 -2.90 -8.11
CA VAL A 54 -7.90 -2.87 -7.17
C VAL A 54 -7.51 -3.68 -5.94
N PHE A 55 -7.69 -3.06 -4.78
CA PHE A 55 -7.55 -3.70 -3.48
C PHE A 55 -8.88 -3.57 -2.74
N ILE A 56 -9.36 -4.66 -2.16
CA ILE A 56 -10.54 -4.63 -1.29
C ILE A 56 -10.03 -4.58 0.14
N ALA A 57 -10.16 -3.42 0.78
CA ALA A 57 -9.79 -3.27 2.18
C ALA A 57 -10.73 -4.07 3.06
N MET A 58 -10.18 -4.69 4.11
CA MET A 58 -11.00 -5.38 5.09
C MET A 58 -11.80 -4.34 5.86
N PRO A 59 -13.14 -4.40 5.83
CA PRO A 59 -13.94 -3.21 6.05
C PRO A 59 -14.35 -3.02 7.52
N LEU A 60 -14.09 -4.04 8.36
CA LEU A 60 -14.31 -3.96 9.80
C LEU A 60 -13.09 -3.34 10.49
N PRO A 61 -13.19 -2.15 11.11
CA PRO A 61 -12.22 -1.74 12.12
C PRO A 61 -12.30 -2.72 13.29
N PRO A 62 -11.18 -3.23 13.84
CA PRO A 62 -9.78 -2.88 13.59
C PRO A 62 -9.01 -3.87 12.68
N LEU A 63 -9.72 -4.66 11.88
CA LEU A 63 -9.19 -5.86 11.23
C LEU A 63 -8.40 -5.59 9.93
N GLY A 64 -8.31 -4.34 9.49
CA GLY A 64 -7.55 -3.96 8.31
C GLY A 64 -7.11 -2.51 8.35
N GLU A 65 -5.87 -2.26 8.73
CA GLU A 65 -5.25 -0.95 8.51
C GLU A 65 -4.53 -0.96 7.17
N TYR A 66 -4.67 0.11 6.40
CA TYR A 66 -3.92 0.27 5.17
C TYR A 66 -3.41 1.70 4.98
N LEU A 67 -2.24 1.81 4.37
CA LEU A 67 -1.63 3.09 4.00
C LEU A 67 -1.25 3.02 2.53
N ILE A 68 -1.61 4.06 1.78
CA ILE A 68 -1.23 4.21 0.38
C ILE A 68 -0.17 5.29 0.31
N ALA A 69 1.01 4.95 -0.21
CA ALA A 69 2.11 5.89 -0.36
C ALA A 69 2.55 5.95 -1.82
N GLU A 70 2.90 7.14 -2.31
CA GLU A 70 3.61 7.29 -3.58
C GLU A 70 5.13 7.30 -3.29
N PRO A 71 5.88 6.26 -3.70
CA PRO A 71 7.33 6.22 -3.58
C PRO A 71 7.94 7.26 -4.52
N TRP A 72 8.35 8.41 -4.00
CA TRP A 72 9.25 9.31 -4.71
C TRP A 72 10.01 10.24 -3.76
N PRO A 73 11.36 10.26 -3.75
CA PRO A 73 12.33 9.22 -4.12
C PRO A 73 12.53 8.16 -3.01
N PHE A 74 11.80 8.30 -1.90
CA PHE A 74 11.77 7.37 -0.79
C PHE A 74 10.32 7.03 -0.46
N ALA A 75 10.05 5.80 -0.05
CA ALA A 75 8.77 5.44 0.54
C ALA A 75 8.91 5.48 2.06
N LEU A 76 8.09 6.31 2.70
CA LEU A 76 7.99 6.35 4.15
C LEU A 76 6.96 5.33 4.61
N SER A 77 7.30 4.59 5.66
CA SER A 77 6.40 3.70 6.38
C SER A 77 6.51 3.98 7.88
N PRO A 78 5.55 3.55 8.70
CA PRO A 78 5.67 3.65 10.16
C PRO A 78 6.90 2.95 10.74
N GLU A 79 7.46 1.97 10.03
CA GLU A 79 8.57 1.12 10.51
C GLU A 79 9.95 1.59 10.02
N GLY A 80 9.99 2.34 8.92
CA GLY A 80 11.25 2.81 8.32
C GLY A 80 11.06 3.56 7.00
N VAL A 81 12.19 3.89 6.38
CA VAL A 81 12.25 4.46 5.04
C VAL A 81 12.84 3.44 4.07
N ALA A 82 12.17 3.24 2.94
CA ALA A 82 12.71 2.48 1.82
C ALA A 82 13.23 3.43 0.74
N SER A 83 14.48 3.23 0.29
CA SER A 83 14.92 3.84 -0.96
C SER A 83 14.20 3.15 -2.10
N ALA A 84 13.27 3.84 -2.77
CA ALA A 84 12.63 3.29 -3.94
C ALA A 84 13.55 3.56 -5.14
N PRO A 85 14.25 2.56 -5.71
CA PRO A 85 14.82 2.77 -7.02
C PRO A 85 13.67 3.09 -7.97
N VAL A 86 13.85 4.11 -8.80
CA VAL A 86 12.91 4.49 -9.85
C VAL A 86 12.70 3.27 -10.76
N GLN A 87 11.70 2.44 -10.46
CA GLN A 87 11.41 1.24 -11.20
C GLN A 87 10.66 1.61 -12.49
N ARG A 88 11.42 1.91 -13.54
CA ARG A 88 11.03 1.45 -14.88
C ARG A 88 11.37 -0.03 -14.96
N ILE A 89 10.46 -0.91 -14.50
CA ILE A 89 10.53 -2.32 -14.87
C ILE A 89 10.20 -2.40 -16.37
N ARG A 90 11.23 -2.58 -17.19
CA ARG A 90 11.06 -2.94 -18.61
C ARG A 90 10.66 -4.42 -18.63
N ARG A 91 9.44 -4.74 -19.08
CA ARG A 91 9.00 -6.13 -19.27
C ARG A 91 10.02 -6.89 -20.13
N GLY A 92 10.53 -8.01 -19.63
CA GLY A 92 11.29 -8.99 -20.42
C GLY A 92 12.71 -9.30 -19.95
N VAL A 93 13.20 -8.67 -18.88
CA VAL A 93 14.49 -9.03 -18.29
C VAL A 93 14.23 -9.44 -16.84
N LEU A 94 14.30 -10.74 -16.54
CA LEU A 94 14.59 -11.22 -15.18
C LEU A 94 16.03 -10.79 -14.84
N GLY A 95 16.22 -9.50 -14.64
CA GLY A 95 17.43 -8.94 -14.09
C GLY A 95 17.15 -8.75 -12.60
N ASP A 96 18.00 -9.34 -11.77
CA ASP A 96 18.03 -9.18 -10.33
C ASP A 96 17.65 -7.74 -9.95
N VAL A 97 16.46 -7.58 -9.39
CA VAL A 97 15.99 -6.27 -8.95
C VAL A 97 16.73 -5.99 -7.65
N ASP A 98 17.83 -5.25 -7.80
CA ASP A 98 18.66 -4.79 -6.70
C ASP A 98 17.75 -4.19 -5.61
N TYR A 99 17.82 -4.80 -4.43
CA TYR A 99 16.84 -4.62 -3.35
C TYR A 99 16.72 -3.14 -2.99
N ALA A 100 15.50 -2.62 -2.94
CA ALA A 100 15.23 -1.36 -2.25
C ALA A 100 15.80 -1.46 -0.82
N THR A 101 16.83 -0.68 -0.50
CA THR A 101 17.40 -0.67 0.86
C THR A 101 16.33 -0.14 1.82
N PHE A 102 15.81 -1.04 2.67
CA PHE A 102 14.93 -0.68 3.77
C PHE A 102 15.77 -0.31 4.99
N VAL A 103 15.63 0.92 5.46
CA VAL A 103 16.30 1.45 6.64
C VAL A 103 15.26 1.60 7.74
N PRO A 104 15.24 0.72 8.76
CA PRO A 104 14.31 0.86 9.88
C PRO A 104 14.64 2.12 10.68
N TRP A 105 13.63 2.76 11.28
CA TRP A 105 13.83 3.97 12.10
C TRP A 105 14.81 3.74 13.26
N SER A 106 14.83 2.52 13.79
CA SER A 106 15.77 2.10 14.86
C SER A 106 17.23 2.09 14.43
N SER A 107 17.53 2.06 13.12
CA SER A 107 18.90 2.13 12.60
C SER A 107 19.34 3.55 12.22
N VAL A 108 18.44 4.53 12.31
CA VAL A 108 18.75 5.93 12.01
C VAL A 108 19.35 6.60 13.24
N ASN A 109 20.64 6.91 13.17
CA ASN A 109 21.39 7.49 14.29
C ASN A 109 21.34 9.02 14.34
N ASP A 110 21.15 9.67 13.18
CA ASP A 110 21.21 11.13 13.03
C ASP A 110 20.33 11.55 11.86
N VAL A 111 19.54 12.62 12.03
CA VAL A 111 18.76 13.24 10.97
C VAL A 111 19.25 14.68 10.81
N ARG A 112 19.76 15.01 9.62
CA ARG A 112 20.27 16.35 9.32
C ARG A 112 19.40 17.07 8.30
N ILE A 113 19.07 18.32 8.59
CA ILE A 113 18.46 19.25 7.62
C ILE A 113 19.43 20.41 7.43
N ASN A 114 19.82 20.67 6.17
CA ASN A 114 20.81 21.71 5.81
C ASN A 114 22.15 21.60 6.56
N GLY A 115 22.57 20.37 6.87
CA GLY A 115 23.82 20.10 7.59
C GLY A 115 23.75 20.27 9.11
N ALA A 116 22.64 20.74 9.66
CA ALA A 116 22.39 20.78 11.10
C ALA A 116 21.68 19.50 11.57
N VAL A 117 22.16 18.93 12.68
CA VAL A 117 21.52 17.79 13.38
C VAL A 117 20.26 18.28 14.08
N ILE A 118 19.17 17.54 13.95
CA ILE A 118 17.88 17.79 14.63
C ILE A 118 17.71 16.82 15.79
#